data_AF-A0A3D5Q7J6-F1
#
_entry.id   AF-A0A3D5Q7J6-F1
#
_cell.length_a   1.000
_cell.length_b   1.000
_cell.length_c   1.000
_cell.angle_alpha   90.00
_cell.angle_beta   90.00
_cell.angle_gamma   90.00
#
_symmetry.space_group_name_H-M   'P 1'
#
loop_
_entity.id
_entity.type
_entity.pdbx_description
1 polymer ?
#
loop_
_entity_poly.entity_id
_entity_poly.type
_entity_poly.pdbx_seq_one_letter_code
_entity_poly.pdbx_strand_id
1 'polypeptide(L)'
;MTVRVGVVMDPIEDIHFKKDTSLAMLHAAQQRGWKLEYMELPDLYLDGGTAMARTRDLTVHMDPDDWYGFGGSQERALGDLDVILMRKDP
;
A
#
# COMPACT_ATOMS: atom_id res chain seq x y z
N MET A 1 -11.15 16.51 -0.39
CA MET A 1 -11.26 15.05 -0.16
C MET A 1 -9.88 14.46 -0.36
N THR A 2 -9.44 13.61 0.57
CA THR A 2 -8.14 12.93 0.47
C THR A 2 -8.37 11.53 -0.05
N VAL A 3 -7.79 11.21 -1.21
CA VAL A 3 -7.87 9.87 -1.83
C VAL A 3 -7.06 8.88 -0.98
N ARG A 4 -7.60 7.68 -0.78
CA ARG A 4 -6.97 6.54 -0.11
C ARG A 4 -6.62 5.46 -1.13
N VAL A 5 -5.33 5.19 -1.25
CA VAL A 5 -4.79 4.18 -2.15
C VAL A 5 -4.37 2.97 -1.34
N GLY A 6 -5.03 1.85 -1.55
CA GLY A 6 -4.52 0.54 -1.14
C GLY A 6 -3.46 0.06 -2.12
N VAL A 7 -2.39 -0.55 -1.63
CA VAL A 7 -1.43 -1.30 -2.45
C VAL A 7 -1.33 -2.72 -1.91
N VAL A 8 -1.50 -3.69 -2.80
CA VAL A 8 -1.26 -5.10 -2.54
C VAL A 8 0.01 -5.48 -3.31
N MET A 9 1.08 -5.84 -2.61
CA MET A 9 2.35 -6.21 -3.23
C MET A 9 3.10 -7.26 -2.43
N ASP A 10 4.16 -7.81 -3.02
CA ASP A 10 5.17 -8.57 -2.28
C ASP A 10 5.91 -7.64 -1.28
N PRO A 11 6.61 -8.19 -0.27
CA PRO A 11 7.20 -7.40 0.80
C PRO A 11 7.97 -6.16 0.29
N ILE A 12 7.55 -4.96 0.74
CA ILE A 12 8.16 -3.70 0.29
C ILE A 12 9.64 -3.57 0.71
N GLU A 13 10.06 -4.36 1.69
CA GLU A 13 11.46 -4.52 2.11
C GLU A 13 12.34 -5.20 1.05
N ASP A 14 11.76 -6.01 0.16
CA ASP A 14 12.49 -6.77 -0.86
C ASP A 14 12.55 -6.05 -2.22
N ILE A 15 12.04 -4.82 -2.32
CA ILE A 15 12.00 -4.09 -3.59
C ILE A 15 13.39 -3.66 -4.05
N HIS A 16 13.60 -3.68 -5.36
CA HIS A 16 14.80 -3.12 -5.97
C HIS A 16 14.62 -1.61 -6.18
N PHE A 17 14.99 -0.78 -5.20
CA PHE A 17 14.81 0.69 -5.18
C PHE A 17 15.00 1.38 -6.55
N LYS A 18 16.06 1.04 -7.29
CA LYS A 18 16.39 1.69 -8.59
C LYS A 18 15.54 1.22 -9.78
N LYS A 19 14.83 0.10 -9.65
CA LYS A 19 14.05 -0.52 -10.75
C LYS A 19 12.56 -0.63 -10.44
N ASP A 20 12.15 -0.30 -9.22
CA ASP A 20 10.79 -0.52 -8.78
C ASP A 20 9.87 0.64 -9.20
N THR A 21 8.97 0.37 -10.15
CA THR A 21 7.97 1.34 -10.59
C THR A 21 6.85 1.52 -9.57
N SER A 22 6.63 0.55 -8.67
CA SER A 22 5.65 0.65 -7.59
C SER A 22 6.03 1.76 -6.61
N LEU A 23 7.30 1.84 -6.20
CA LEU A 23 7.79 2.90 -5.32
C LEU A 23 7.59 4.30 -5.93
N ALA A 24 7.87 4.45 -7.22
CA ALA A 24 7.65 5.71 -7.95
C ALA A 24 6.16 6.12 -7.98
N MET A 25 5.25 5.15 -8.19
CA MET A 25 3.81 5.41 -8.17
C MET A 25 3.32 5.82 -6.77
N LEU A 26 3.77 5.12 -5.73
CA LEU A 26 3.43 5.42 -4.33
C LEU A 26 3.93 6.80 -3.92
N HIS A 27 5.16 7.14 -4.28
CA HIS A 27 5.72 8.46 -4.01
C HIS A 27 4.93 9.57 -4.72
N ALA A 28 4.55 9.36 -5.98
CA ALA A 28 3.72 10.30 -6.73
C ALA A 28 2.31 10.49 -6.13
N ALA A 29 1.72 9.44 -5.55
CA ALA A 29 0.46 9.53 -4.83
C ALA A 29 0.60 10.35 -3.53
N GLN A 30 1.67 10.13 -2.75
CA GLN A 30 1.95 10.94 -1.57
C GLN A 30 2.18 12.41 -1.88
N GLN A 31 2.90 12.74 -2.97
CA GLN A 31 3.09 14.13 -3.39
C GLN A 31 1.77 14.84 -3.72
N ARG A 32 0.70 14.09 -4.07
CA ARG A 32 -0.65 14.62 -4.27
C ARG A 32 -1.46 14.74 -2.97
N GLY A 33 -0.85 14.45 -1.81
CA GLY A 33 -1.49 14.44 -0.51
C GLY A 33 -2.43 13.26 -0.30
N TRP A 34 -2.30 12.18 -1.08
CA TRP A 34 -3.10 10.97 -0.92
C TRP A 34 -2.55 10.11 0.22
N LYS A 35 -3.42 9.33 0.85
CA LYS A 35 -3.03 8.38 1.89
C LYS A 35 -2.74 7.02 1.27
N LEU A 36 -1.65 6.40 1.70
CA LEU A 36 -1.27 5.06 1.27
C LEU A 36 -1.54 4.06 2.38
N GLU A 37 -2.10 2.93 1.99
CA GLU A 37 -2.37 1.80 2.88
C GLU A 37 -1.80 0.53 2.26
N TYR A 38 -0.87 -0.09 2.96
CA TYR A 38 -0.12 -1.25 2.52
C TYR A 38 -0.76 -2.55 3.00
N MET A 39 -0.79 -3.54 2.11
CA MET A 39 -1.27 -4.89 2.34
C MET A 39 -0.38 -5.88 1.58
N GLU A 40 -0.22 -7.07 2.15
CA GLU A 40 0.28 -8.24 1.43
C GLU A 40 -0.88 -9.18 1.11
N LEU A 41 -0.66 -10.22 0.28
CA LEU A 41 -1.72 -11.20 -0.02
C LEU A 41 -2.35 -11.84 1.22
N PRO A 42 -1.59 -12.25 2.27
CA PRO A 42 -2.17 -12.86 3.46
C PRO A 42 -3.01 -11.89 4.29
N ASP A 43 -2.87 -10.57 4.08
CA ASP A 43 -3.66 -9.58 4.78
C ASP A 43 -5.10 -9.50 4.23
N LEU A 44 -5.37 -10.05 3.04
CA LEU A 44 -6.68 -10.02 2.39
C LEU A 44 -7.55 -11.19 2.85
N TYR A 45 -8.79 -10.91 3.25
CA TYR A 45 -9.73 -11.94 3.69
C TYR A 45 -11.18 -11.56 3.40
N LEU A 46 -12.08 -12.54 3.56
CA LEU A 46 -13.53 -12.33 3.51
C LEU A 46 -14.11 -12.50 4.91
N ASP A 47 -14.90 -11.52 5.34
CA ASP A 47 -15.69 -11.60 6.58
C ASP A 47 -17.16 -11.38 6.28
N GLY A 48 -17.98 -12.42 6.48
CA GLY A 48 -19.42 -12.37 6.21
C GLY A 48 -19.78 -11.97 4.77
N GLY A 49 -18.90 -12.23 3.79
CA GLY A 49 -19.06 -11.81 2.40
C GLY A 49 -18.55 -10.39 2.08
N THR A 50 -18.04 -9.67 3.08
CA THR A 50 -17.37 -8.38 2.90
C THR A 50 -15.89 -8.61 2.65
N ALA A 51 -15.34 -7.95 1.62
CA ALA A 51 -13.91 -7.98 1.35
C ALA A 51 -13.17 -7.07 2.34
N MET A 52 -12.28 -7.66 3.11
CA MET A 52 -11.57 -7.02 4.21
C MET A 52 -10.06 -7.15 4.00
N ALA A 53 -9.32 -6.26 4.65
CA ALA A 53 -7.88 -6.41 4.79
C ALA A 53 -7.33 -5.82 6.07
N ARG A 54 -6.27 -6.44 6.59
CA ARG A 54 -5.40 -5.81 7.58
C ARG A 54 -4.45 -4.85 6.89
N THR A 55 -4.70 -3.56 7.04
CA THR A 55 -3.89 -2.51 6.42
C THR A 55 -2.83 -1.98 7.38
N ARG A 56 -1.74 -1.43 6.82
CA ARG A 56 -0.76 -0.59 7.52
C ARG A 56 -0.67 0.76 6.83
N ASP A 57 -0.69 1.86 7.60
CA ASP A 57 -0.37 3.17 7.03
C ASP A 57 1.04 3.13 6.43
N LEU A 58 1.18 3.59 5.18
CA LEU A 58 2.46 3.57 4.47
C LEU A 58 2.94 4.99 4.18
N THR A 59 4.21 5.24 4.49
CA THR A 59 4.97 6.40 4.00
C THR A 59 6.13 5.87 3.18
N VAL A 60 6.34 6.38 1.97
CA VAL A 60 7.51 6.07 1.14
C VAL A 60 8.39 7.30 0.97
N HIS A 61 9.69 7.06 0.87
CA HIS A 61 10.71 8.07 0.63
C HIS A 61 11.55 7.66 -0.59
N MET A 62 12.12 8.66 -1.27
CA MET A 62 13.07 8.41 -2.36
C MET A 62 14.50 8.37 -1.80
N ASP A 63 14.70 7.54 -0.78
CA ASP A 63 15.97 7.33 -0.09
C ASP A 63 16.37 5.85 -0.18
N PRO A 64 17.55 5.50 -0.75
CA PRO A 64 17.99 4.12 -0.87
C PRO A 64 18.33 3.43 0.45
N ASP A 65 18.42 4.15 1.58
CA ASP A 65 18.67 3.57 2.91
C ASP A 65 17.39 3.53 3.78
N ASP A 66 16.33 4.26 3.39
CA ASP A 66 15.07 4.37 4.14
C ASP A 66 13.87 4.67 3.21
N TRP A 67 13.55 3.75 2.28
CA TRP A 67 12.53 4.01 1.26
C TRP A 67 11.09 3.83 1.73
N TYR A 68 10.85 3.33 2.94
CA TYR A 68 9.49 3.12 3.46
C TYR A 68 9.43 3.16 4.98
N GLY A 69 8.26 3.53 5.50
CA GLY A 69 7.91 3.46 6.91
C GLY A 69 6.47 3.02 7.09
N PHE A 70 6.25 2.13 8.07
CA PHE A 70 4.92 1.71 8.47
C PHE A 70 4.42 2.50 9.68
N GLY A 71 3.16 2.91 9.63
CA GLY A 71 2.42 3.50 10.74
C GLY A 71 1.49 2.49 11.42
N GLY A 72 0.33 2.99 11.86
CA GLY A 72 -0.69 2.17 12.53
C GLY A 72 -1.23 1.07 11.62
N SER A 73 -1.62 -0.05 12.24
CA SER A 73 -2.33 -1.14 11.57
C SER A 73 -3.79 -1.14 11.98
N GLN A 74 -4.68 -1.44 11.03
CA GLN A 74 -6.13 -1.48 11.24
C GLN A 74 -6.80 -2.48 10.28
N GLU A 75 -7.88 -3.08 10.75
CA GLU A 75 -8.79 -3.80 9.86
C GLU A 75 -9.60 -2.80 9.04
N ARG A 76 -9.73 -3.06 7.74
CA ARG A 76 -10.42 -2.17 6.81
C ARG A 76 -11.28 -2.96 5.83
N ALA A 77 -12.50 -2.49 5.60
CA ALA A 77 -13.28 -2.93 4.45
C ALA A 77 -12.65 -2.38 3.18
N LEU A 78 -12.33 -3.24 2.21
CA LEU A 78 -11.67 -2.83 0.97
C LEU A 78 -12.51 -1.82 0.15
N GLY A 79 -13.83 -1.80 0.37
CA GLY A 79 -14.74 -0.80 -0.21
C GLY A 79 -14.56 0.63 0.36
N ASP A 80 -13.84 0.81 1.46
CA ASP A 80 -13.52 2.12 2.04
C ASP A 80 -12.29 2.78 1.38
N LEU A 81 -11.58 2.03 0.52
CA LEU A 81 -10.46 2.53 -0.27
C LEU A 81 -11.00 3.05 -1.61
N ASP A 82 -10.49 4.19 -2.07
CA ASP A 82 -10.90 4.76 -3.36
C ASP A 82 -10.32 3.98 -4.54
N VAL A 83 -9.13 3.38 -4.34
CA VAL A 83 -8.43 2.59 -5.36
C VAL A 83 -7.53 1.57 -4.68
N ILE A 84 -7.38 0.39 -5.32
CA ILE A 84 -6.44 -0.64 -4.91
C ILE A 84 -5.50 -0.95 -6.09
N LEU A 85 -4.20 -0.79 -5.87
CA LEU A 85 -3.15 -1.19 -6.81
C LEU A 85 -2.74 -2.63 -6.53
N MET A 86 -3.13 -3.56 -7.41
CA MET A 86 -2.67 -4.95 -7.36
C MET A 86 -1.31 -5.05 -8.05
N ARG A 87 -0.23 -5.01 -7.25
CA ARG A 87 1.18 -4.99 -7.68
C ARG A 87 1.92 -6.23 -7.20
N LYS A 88 1.33 -7.40 -7.48
CA LYS A 88 2.04 -8.68 -7.38
C LYS A 88 2.70 -8.96 -8.72
N ASP A 89 4.00 -9.24 -8.71
CA ASP A 89 4.65 -9.73 -9.92
C ASP A 89 4.09 -11.13 -10.26
N PRO A 90 3.77 -11.40 -11.54
CA PRO A 90 3.19 -12.68 -11.99
C PRO A 90 4.15 -13.87 -11.84
#